data_AF-A0A450XTF2-F1
#
_entry.id   AF-A0A450XTF2-F1
#
_cell.length_a   1.000
_cell.length_b   1.000
_cell.length_c   1.000
_cell.angle_alpha   90.00
_cell.angle_beta   90.00
_cell.angle_gamma   90.00
#
_symmetry.space_group_name_H-M   'P 1'
#
loop_
_entity.id
_entity.type
_entity.pdbx_description
1 polymer ?
#
loop_
_entity_poly.entity_id
_entity_poly.type
_entity_poly.pdbx_seq_one_letter_code
_entity_poly.pdbx_strand_id
1 'polypeptide(L)'
;HCTDRFPEKIRQTIAEHLAAAVDGLDKAGQTQLTPLGLLTRAWFRALTGDEAGAKADLDEAWDLARDAPLHQTDILLTRARLFHHQDPTQARTNLARARTLIHKHGYHRRDQELTDAEAVIGTAQTP
;
A
#
# COMPACT_ATOMS: atom_id res chain seq x y z
N HIS A 1 15.84 -11.56 -6.01
CA HIS A 1 14.99 -10.82 -5.06
C HIS A 1 15.52 -9.39 -4.89
N CYS A 2 14.71 -8.42 -4.43
CA CYS A 2 15.18 -7.02 -4.29
C CYS A 2 16.35 -6.86 -3.31
N THR A 3 16.50 -7.81 -2.37
CA THR A 3 17.68 -7.97 -1.50
C THR A 3 18.98 -8.16 -2.28
N ASP A 4 18.92 -8.76 -3.47
CA ASP A 4 20.09 -9.01 -4.34
C ASP A 4 20.39 -7.80 -5.24
N ARG A 5 19.39 -6.93 -5.44
CA ARG A 5 19.48 -5.74 -6.30
C ARG A 5 20.17 -4.56 -5.60
N PHE A 6 20.04 -4.47 -4.27
CA PHE A 6 20.60 -3.39 -3.47
C PHE A 6 21.43 -3.93 -2.29
N PRO A 7 22.73 -3.58 -2.20
CA PRO A 7 23.56 -3.87 -1.05
C PRO A 7 22.91 -3.41 0.27
N GLU A 8 23.17 -4.14 1.35
CA GLU A 8 22.60 -3.86 2.69
C GLU A 8 22.73 -2.38 3.08
N LYS A 9 23.92 -1.80 2.93
CA LYS A 9 24.17 -0.39 3.24
C LYS A 9 23.25 0.56 2.46
N ILE A 10 22.98 0.27 1.19
CA ILE A 10 22.07 1.09 0.37
C ILE A 10 20.64 0.94 0.88
N ARG A 11 20.21 -0.28 1.24
CA ARG A 11 18.88 -0.52 1.83
C ARG A 11 18.70 0.23 3.15
N GLN A 12 19.72 0.24 4.00
CA GLN A 12 19.70 1.00 5.25
C GLN A 12 19.56 2.50 5.00
N THR A 13 20.35 3.08 4.09
CA THR A 13 20.24 4.51 3.74
C THR A 13 18.87 4.86 3.18
N ILE A 14 18.28 4.00 2.34
CA ILE A 14 16.91 4.21 1.84
C ILE A 14 15.90 4.15 3.00
N ALA A 15 16.03 3.18 3.90
CA ALA A 15 15.15 3.05 5.06
C ALA A 15 15.20 4.29 5.97
N GLU A 16 16.40 4.81 6.23
CA GLU A 16 16.63 6.03 7.01
C GLU A 16 15.96 7.25 6.36
N HIS A 17 16.11 7.42 5.04
CA HIS A 17 15.46 8.52 4.32
C HIS A 17 13.94 8.41 4.29
N LEU A 18 13.39 7.21 4.09
CA LEU A 18 11.95 6.99 4.12
C LEU A 18 11.37 7.21 5.52
N ALA A 19 12.08 6.80 6.57
CA ALA A 19 11.70 7.07 7.95
C ALA A 19 11.70 8.58 8.23
N ALA A 20 12.77 9.29 7.87
CA ALA A 20 12.87 10.73 8.02
C ALA A 20 11.81 11.50 7.21
N ALA A 21 11.44 11.02 6.01
CA ALA A 21 10.39 11.62 5.20
C ALA A 21 9.02 11.51 5.89
N VAL A 22 8.66 10.34 6.43
CA VAL A 22 7.40 10.15 7.15
C VAL A 22 7.35 10.98 8.43
N ASP A 23 8.43 10.97 9.22
CA ASP A 23 8.58 11.79 10.43
C ASP A 23 8.49 13.30 10.11
N GLY A 24 9.08 13.74 9.00
CA GLY A 24 8.99 15.11 8.53
C GLY A 24 7.56 15.53 8.14
N LEU A 25 6.79 14.66 7.48
CA LEU A 25 5.38 14.91 7.15
C LEU A 25 4.53 15.08 8.42
N ASP A 26 4.76 14.23 9.42
CA ASP A 26 4.07 14.31 10.71
C ASP A 26 4.41 15.62 11.44
N LYS A 27 5.70 15.94 11.59
CA LYS A 27 6.17 17.17 12.23
C LYS A 27 5.70 18.45 11.53
N ALA A 28 5.52 18.40 10.21
CA ALA A 28 4.99 19.50 9.42
C ALA A 28 3.45 19.62 9.49
N GLY A 29 2.76 18.71 10.19
CA GLY A 29 1.30 18.67 10.26
C GLY A 29 0.63 18.31 8.93
N GLN A 30 1.37 17.67 8.01
CA GLN A 30 0.87 17.30 6.67
C GLN A 30 0.10 15.97 6.71
N THR A 31 -0.88 15.85 7.60
CA THR A 31 -1.62 14.60 7.87
C THR A 31 -2.28 14.01 6.62
N GLN A 32 -2.65 14.84 5.65
CA GLN A 32 -3.23 14.40 4.37
C GLN A 32 -2.22 13.70 3.45
N LEU A 33 -0.93 13.96 3.63
CA LEU A 33 0.16 13.36 2.84
C LEU A 33 0.83 12.18 3.56
N THR A 34 0.68 12.07 4.88
CA THR A 34 1.24 10.97 5.68
C THR A 34 0.88 9.58 5.15
N PRO A 35 -0.38 9.29 4.74
CA PRO A 35 -0.72 7.99 4.14
C PRO A 35 0.12 7.64 2.90
N LEU A 36 0.47 8.64 2.07
CA LEU A 36 1.28 8.42 0.86
C LEU A 36 2.74 8.09 1.20
N GLY A 37 3.29 8.75 2.24
CA GLY A 37 4.62 8.44 2.77
C GLY A 37 4.67 7.02 3.34
N LEU A 38 3.66 6.62 4.12
CA LEU A 38 3.52 5.28 4.68
C LEU A 38 3.38 4.21 3.59
N LEU A 39 2.59 4.45 2.54
CA LEU A 39 2.48 3.54 1.39
C LEU A 39 3.85 3.27 0.74
N THR A 40 4.63 4.33 0.52
CA THR A 40 5.97 4.21 -0.07
C THR A 40 6.91 3.40 0.82
N ARG A 41 6.89 3.67 2.13
CA ARG A 41 7.70 2.93 3.12
C ARG A 41 7.28 1.47 3.23
N ALA A 42 5.98 1.17 3.17
CA ALA A 42 5.45 -0.18 3.17
C ALA A 42 5.93 -1.00 1.96
N TRP A 43 5.89 -0.43 0.76
CA TRP A 43 6.42 -1.08 -0.45
C TRP A 43 7.91 -1.43 -0.30
N PHE A 44 8.71 -0.47 0.17
CA PHE A 44 10.14 -0.71 0.39
C PHE A 44 10.36 -1.84 1.41
N ARG A 45 9.71 -1.77 2.58
CA ARG A 45 9.82 -2.78 3.64
C ARG A 45 9.46 -4.17 3.13
N ALA A 46 8.32 -4.33 2.45
CA ALA A 46 7.90 -5.60 1.87
C ALA A 46 8.90 -6.14 0.84
N LEU A 47 9.41 -5.30 -0.06
CA LEU A 47 10.41 -5.69 -1.06
C LEU A 47 11.75 -6.09 -0.44
N THR A 48 12.07 -5.56 0.75
CA THR A 48 13.30 -5.89 1.49
C THR A 48 13.13 -6.96 2.56
N GLY A 49 11.95 -7.58 2.66
CA GLY A 49 11.67 -8.71 3.56
C GLY A 49 11.09 -8.33 4.93
N ASP A 50 10.84 -7.05 5.20
CA ASP A 50 10.16 -6.58 6.42
C ASP A 50 8.64 -6.50 6.18
N GLU A 51 8.00 -7.66 6.04
CA GLU A 51 6.55 -7.72 5.81
C GLU A 51 5.74 -7.23 7.02
N ALA A 52 6.24 -7.46 8.24
CA ALA A 52 5.58 -7.03 9.47
C ALA A 52 5.54 -5.49 9.57
N GLY A 53 6.69 -4.83 9.32
CA GLY A 53 6.76 -3.38 9.28
C GLY A 53 5.96 -2.79 8.10
N ALA A 54 5.86 -3.49 6.98
CA ALA A 54 5.01 -3.07 5.87
C ALA A 54 3.51 -3.09 6.25
N LYS A 55 3.05 -4.14 6.94
CA LYS A 55 1.66 -4.21 7.43
C LYS A 55 1.35 -3.10 8.44
N ALA A 56 2.25 -2.89 9.39
CA ALA A 56 2.10 -1.82 10.39
C ALA A 56 1.95 -0.44 9.73
N ASP A 57 2.75 -0.13 8.71
CA ASP A 57 2.63 1.13 7.95
C ASP A 57 1.26 1.27 7.25
N LEU A 58 0.74 0.19 6.67
CA LEU A 58 -0.56 0.22 6.00
C LEU A 58 -1.74 0.29 6.97
N ASP A 59 -1.60 -0.26 8.18
CA ASP A 59 -2.59 -0.15 9.24
C ASP A 59 -2.66 1.27 9.79
N GLU A 60 -1.51 1.90 10.04
CA GLU A 60 -1.43 3.32 10.41
C GLU A 60 -2.00 4.22 9.29
N ALA A 61 -1.62 3.96 8.04
CA ALA A 61 -2.15 4.72 6.89
C ALA A 61 -3.68 4.60 6.78
N TRP A 62 -4.24 3.42 7.08
CA TRP A 62 -5.68 3.19 7.07
C TRP A 62 -6.41 4.01 8.14
N ASP A 63 -5.85 4.07 9.35
CA ASP A 63 -6.40 4.86 10.44
C ASP A 63 -6.40 6.37 10.14
N LEU A 64 -5.35 6.86 9.48
CA LEU A 64 -5.27 8.25 9.04
C LEU A 64 -6.21 8.55 7.86
N ALA A 65 -6.53 7.56 7.04
CA ALA A 65 -7.36 7.71 5.84
C ALA A 65 -8.87 7.55 6.08
N ARG A 66 -9.36 7.52 7.33
CA ARG A 66 -10.79 7.25 7.66
C ARG A 66 -11.80 8.04 6.81
N ASP A 67 -11.53 9.33 6.58
CA ASP A 67 -12.40 10.23 5.80
C ASP A 67 -11.83 10.57 4.41
N ALA A 68 -10.86 9.79 3.92
CA ALA A 68 -10.20 10.01 2.64
C ALA A 68 -10.34 8.79 1.71
N PRO A 69 -11.48 8.66 0.98
CA PRO A 69 -11.76 7.50 0.12
C PRO A 69 -10.69 7.21 -0.92
N LEU A 70 -10.00 8.24 -1.42
CA LEU A 70 -8.90 8.09 -2.35
C LEU A 70 -7.72 7.34 -1.71
N HIS A 71 -7.30 7.76 -0.52
CA HIS A 71 -6.22 7.09 0.22
C HIS A 71 -6.63 5.67 0.63
N GLN A 72 -7.88 5.46 1.06
CA GLN A 72 -8.40 4.12 1.34
C GLN A 72 -8.31 3.21 0.12
N THR A 73 -8.61 3.73 -1.08
CA THR A 73 -8.48 3.00 -2.35
C THR A 73 -7.03 2.56 -2.58
N ASP A 74 -6.09 3.50 -2.48
CA ASP A 74 -4.67 3.25 -2.73
C ASP A 74 -4.08 2.27 -1.68
N ILE A 75 -4.54 2.33 -0.43
CA ILE A 75 -4.18 1.38 0.64
C ILE A 75 -4.72 -0.03 0.36
N LEU A 76 -5.98 -0.16 -0.09
CA LEU A 76 -6.57 -1.46 -0.41
C LEU A 76 -5.85 -2.12 -1.59
N LEU A 77 -5.55 -1.37 -2.66
CA LEU A 77 -4.77 -1.86 -3.80
C LEU A 77 -3.38 -2.31 -3.34
N THR A 78 -2.70 -1.50 -2.51
CA THR A 78 -1.38 -1.84 -1.99
C THR A 78 -1.39 -3.09 -1.10
N ARG A 79 -2.35 -3.21 -0.17
CA ARG A 79 -2.51 -4.42 0.67
C ARG A 79 -2.69 -5.67 -0.18
N ALA A 80 -3.55 -5.61 -1.19
CA ALA A 80 -3.78 -6.74 -2.09
C ALA A 80 -2.49 -7.13 -2.84
N ARG A 81 -1.81 -6.15 -3.44
CA ARG A 81 -0.59 -6.41 -4.23
C ARG A 81 0.54 -6.98 -3.39
N LEU A 82 0.75 -6.47 -2.17
CA LEU A 82 1.87 -6.88 -1.31
C LEU A 82 1.65 -8.22 -0.60
N PHE A 83 0.42 -8.60 -0.28
CA PHE A 83 0.17 -9.71 0.65
C PHE A 83 -0.74 -10.82 0.10
N HIS A 84 -1.05 -10.80 -1.21
CA HIS A 84 -1.88 -11.85 -1.84
C HIS A 84 -1.33 -13.27 -1.68
N HIS A 85 0.00 -13.45 -1.61
CA HIS A 85 0.60 -14.77 -1.41
C HIS A 85 0.31 -15.37 -0.03
N GLN A 86 0.00 -14.53 0.95
CA GLN A 86 -0.29 -14.95 2.32
C GLN A 86 -1.77 -15.25 2.52
N ASP A 87 -2.62 -14.38 1.98
CA ASP A 87 -4.07 -14.53 2.04
C ASP A 87 -4.72 -14.04 0.73
N PRO A 88 -4.83 -14.94 -0.28
CA PRO A 88 -5.45 -14.60 -1.55
C PRO A 88 -6.91 -14.17 -1.42
N THR A 89 -7.64 -14.70 -0.43
CA THR A 89 -9.04 -14.37 -0.19
C THR A 89 -9.17 -12.94 0.29
N GLN A 90 -8.40 -12.55 1.31
CA GLN A 90 -8.38 -11.17 1.80
C GLN A 90 -7.89 -10.20 0.73
N ALA A 91 -6.91 -10.59 -0.10
CA ALA A 91 -6.47 -9.76 -1.21
C ALA A 91 -7.59 -9.51 -2.21
N ARG A 92 -8.36 -10.52 -2.61
CA ARG A 92 -9.55 -10.36 -3.47
C ARG A 92 -10.62 -9.47 -2.84
N THR A 93 -10.86 -9.61 -1.53
CA THR A 93 -11.76 -8.72 -0.79
C THR A 93 -11.29 -7.27 -0.84
N ASN A 94 -9.98 -7.03 -0.69
CA ASN A 94 -9.41 -5.69 -0.80
C ASN A 94 -9.59 -5.11 -2.22
N LEU A 95 -9.34 -5.90 -3.27
CA LEU A 95 -9.57 -5.47 -4.66
C LEU A 95 -11.04 -5.14 -4.92
N ALA A 96 -11.97 -5.97 -4.46
CA ALA A 96 -13.40 -5.71 -4.60
C ALA A 96 -13.82 -4.39 -3.90
N ARG A 97 -13.31 -4.12 -2.69
CA ARG A 97 -13.57 -2.87 -1.97
C ARG A 97 -12.95 -1.66 -2.69
N ALA A 98 -11.73 -1.80 -3.21
CA ALA A 98 -11.07 -0.76 -4.00
C ALA A 98 -11.90 -0.44 -5.25
N ARG A 99 -12.37 -1.46 -5.98
CA ARG A 99 -13.26 -1.31 -7.14
C ARG A 99 -14.52 -0.51 -6.80
N THR A 100 -15.18 -0.83 -5.68
CA THR A 100 -16.35 -0.06 -5.22
C THR A 100 -16.03 1.41 -5.01
N LEU A 101 -14.92 1.73 -4.35
CA LEU A 101 -14.51 3.12 -4.12
C LEU A 101 -14.15 3.84 -5.42
N ILE A 102 -13.44 3.17 -6.33
CA ILE A 102 -13.07 3.70 -7.64
C ILE A 102 -14.30 4.11 -8.43
N HIS A 103 -15.28 3.23 -8.57
CA HIS A 103 -16.51 3.55 -9.31
C HIS A 103 -17.35 4.61 -8.60
N LYS A 104 -17.52 4.51 -7.28
CA LYS A 104 -18.35 5.45 -6.51
C LYS A 104 -17.85 6.89 -6.61
N HIS A 105 -16.53 7.09 -6.61
CA HIS A 105 -15.92 8.43 -6.59
C HIS A 105 -15.27 8.85 -7.92
N GLY A 106 -15.35 8.02 -8.97
CA GLY A 106 -14.82 8.32 -10.29
C GLY A 106 -13.29 8.28 -10.38
N TYR A 107 -12.61 7.47 -9.57
CA TYR A 107 -11.14 7.41 -9.51
C TYR A 107 -10.51 6.55 -10.62
N HIS A 108 -10.97 6.70 -11.86
CA HIS A 108 -10.63 5.84 -13.01
C HIS A 108 -9.14 5.77 -13.37
N ARG A 109 -8.31 6.69 -12.86
CA ARG A 109 -6.84 6.56 -12.96
C ARG A 109 -6.30 5.28 -12.29
N ARG A 110 -7.05 4.66 -11.37
CA ARG A 110 -6.68 3.38 -10.72
C ARG A 110 -7.20 2.14 -11.46
N ASP A 111 -7.98 2.30 -12.53
CA ASP A 111 -8.58 1.15 -13.24
C ASP A 111 -7.50 0.20 -13.79
N GLN A 112 -6.39 0.75 -14.31
CA GLN A 112 -5.28 -0.06 -14.80
C GLN A 112 -4.63 -0.87 -13.67
N GLU A 113 -4.32 -0.23 -12.54
CA GLU A 113 -3.71 -0.90 -11.39
C GLU A 113 -4.61 -2.01 -10.83
N LEU A 114 -5.91 -1.73 -10.72
CA LEU A 114 -6.90 -2.73 -10.29
C LEU A 114 -6.93 -3.92 -11.26
N THR A 115 -7.00 -3.65 -12.57
CA THR A 115 -7.05 -4.70 -13.60
C THR A 115 -5.82 -5.58 -13.56
N ASP A 116 -4.63 -4.98 -13.45
CA ASP A 116 -3.36 -5.72 -13.38
C ASP A 116 -3.31 -6.60 -12.11
N ALA A 117 -3.77 -6.08 -10.97
CA ALA A 117 -3.82 -6.84 -9.73
C ALA A 117 -4.83 -8.00 -9.80
N GLU A 118 -6.00 -7.79 -10.39
CA GLU A 118 -7.02 -8.82 -10.57
C GLU A 118 -6.59 -9.90 -11.56
N ALA A 119 -5.83 -9.56 -12.60
CA ALA A 119 -5.27 -10.54 -13.53
C ALA A 119 -4.31 -11.51 -12.83
N VAL A 120 -3.56 -11.05 -11.82
CA VAL A 120 -2.62 -11.87 -11.05
C VAL A 120 -3.32 -12.64 -9.92
N ILE A 121 -4.20 -11.98 -9.17
CA ILE A 121 -4.77 -12.49 -7.91
C ILE A 121 -6.10 -13.24 -8.14
N GLY A 122 -6.74 -12.97 -9.28
CA GLY A 122 -8.14 -13.30 -9.55
C GLY A 122 -9.10 -12.30 -8.90
N THR A 123 -10.38 -12.38 -9.26
CA THR A 123 -11.45 -11.60 -8.65
C THR A 123 -12.08 -12.39 -7.50
N ALA A 124 -12.68 -11.69 -6.53
CA ALA A 124 -13.55 -12.35 -5.56
C ALA A 124 -14.70 -13.03 -6.32
N GLN A 125 -14.88 -14.33 -6.11
CA GLN A 125 -16.07 -15.02 -6.62
C GLN A 125 -17.29 -14.42 -5.92
N THR A 126 -18.22 -13.88 -6.70
CA THR A 126 -19.55 -13.56 -6.19
C THR A 126 -20.20 -14.87 -5.73
N PRO A 127 -20.74 -14.97 -4.51
CA PRO A 127 -21.51 -16.15 -4.10
C PRO A 127 -22.74 -16.34 -4.98
#